data_AF-A0A965UL23-F1
#
_entry.id   AF-A0A965UL23-F1
#
_cell.length_a   1.000
_cell.length_b   1.000
_cell.length_c   1.000
_cell.angle_alpha   90.00
_cell.angle_beta   90.00
_cell.angle_gamma   90.00
#
_symmetry.space_group_name_H-M   'P 1'
#
loop_
_entity.id
_entity.type
_entity.pdbx_description
1 polymer ?
#
loop_
_entity_poly.entity_id
_entity_poly.type
_entity_poly.pdbx_seq_one_letter_code
_entity_poly.pdbx_strand_id
1 'polypeptide(L)'
;MKKIIQVSALFLIAVLLFSSCEKNKNRTLNFQSAKSDFLGDPTRTSVDFYDLKLYDGNLTNNPNGDGTFAYIQLNTPTTNDNEIKTGSYLPNNSSQARTFTYETGIWKTDNQGDYVSGSYIGTYKNGQLIQYPVTEGKITVSRNSNYYTVSGLVIADGTQYDVSYQGQIEFTDMVVPLPETLTHGEIWYQGDPYGNGVKIYSIRLADDNVRISDFAGNGDAMQIELYTPLTATTIIPDGTYPIMVDKVQVNTAIDGYYDSNDKADYGTWYYTADALSINKGSVSIQYMTGSTYRISFNFTDDYYGYNFSGTYEGELPFVNKTNSPIAVRSAVRGINGQTNSQSAVTDNARGRNERTAGSRTERQTERRESKSAAMPLRVERK
;
A
#
# COMPACT_ATOMS: atom_id res chain seq x y z
N MET A 1 7.64 39.77 -81.32
CA MET A 1 7.21 38.35 -81.40
C MET A 1 7.63 37.62 -80.13
N LYS A 2 6.70 36.93 -79.44
CA LYS A 2 6.91 35.86 -78.43
C LYS A 2 7.63 36.27 -77.13
N LYS A 3 7.28 35.90 -75.89
CA LYS A 3 6.29 35.03 -75.22
C LYS A 3 6.34 35.46 -73.72
N ILE A 4 5.21 35.73 -73.06
CA ILE A 4 4.62 34.95 -71.93
C ILE A 4 5.63 34.11 -71.12
N ILE A 5 5.73 34.33 -69.79
CA ILE A 5 5.60 33.33 -68.71
C ILE A 5 5.78 33.97 -67.30
N GLN A 6 4.73 33.75 -66.48
CA GLN A 6 4.65 33.57 -65.01
C GLN A 6 4.93 34.73 -64.03
N VAL A 7 3.82 35.40 -63.70
CA VAL A 7 3.41 35.74 -62.32
C VAL A 7 3.18 34.44 -61.51
N SER A 8 3.35 34.53 -60.19
CA SER A 8 2.82 33.65 -59.13
C SER A 8 3.85 32.85 -58.33
N ALA A 9 4.62 33.54 -57.47
CA ALA A 9 5.26 32.90 -56.31
C ALA A 9 5.66 33.95 -55.25
N LEU A 10 4.74 34.84 -54.85
CA LEU A 10 5.03 35.76 -53.75
C LEU A 10 3.77 36.21 -53.00
N PHE A 11 2.84 35.29 -52.74
CA PHE A 11 1.68 35.57 -51.89
C PHE A 11 1.08 34.28 -51.33
N LEU A 12 1.88 33.44 -50.65
CA LEU A 12 1.32 32.34 -49.85
C LEU A 12 2.28 31.77 -48.78
N ILE A 13 3.04 32.60 -48.07
CA ILE A 13 3.72 32.17 -46.84
C ILE A 13 3.63 33.31 -45.81
N ALA A 14 2.41 33.62 -45.38
CA ALA A 14 2.16 34.51 -44.24
C ALA A 14 0.78 34.28 -43.56
N VAL A 15 0.09 33.16 -43.82
CA VAL A 15 -1.23 32.85 -43.24
C VAL A 15 -1.34 31.39 -42.76
N LEU A 16 -0.25 30.80 -42.25
CA LEU A 16 -0.30 29.48 -41.60
C LEU A 16 0.48 29.43 -40.27
N LEU A 17 0.56 30.55 -39.53
CA LEU A 17 1.19 30.60 -38.21
C LEU A 17 0.30 31.07 -37.05
N PHE A 18 -1.02 31.19 -37.25
CA PHE A 18 -1.93 31.46 -36.13
C PHE A 18 -3.26 30.72 -36.30
N SER A 19 -3.24 29.41 -36.03
CA SER A 19 -4.45 28.64 -35.74
C SER A 19 -4.13 27.44 -34.84
N SER A 20 -3.52 27.70 -33.69
CA SER A 20 -3.68 26.85 -32.51
C SER A 20 -3.46 27.68 -31.24
N CYS A 21 -4.14 28.83 -31.17
CA CYS A 21 -4.39 29.47 -29.89
C CYS A 21 -5.66 28.83 -29.32
N GLU A 22 -5.59 27.54 -28.96
CA GLU A 22 -6.53 27.04 -27.96
C GLU A 22 -6.20 27.85 -26.71
N LYS A 23 -7.12 28.74 -26.33
CA LYS A 23 -7.03 29.49 -25.09
C LYS A 23 -6.69 28.50 -23.98
N ASN A 24 -5.51 28.64 -23.35
CA ASN A 24 -5.21 27.98 -22.09
C ASN A 24 -6.41 28.22 -21.17
N LYS A 25 -7.22 27.18 -20.95
CA LYS A 25 -8.42 27.27 -20.13
C LYS A 25 -7.93 27.34 -18.70
N ASN A 26 -7.82 28.56 -18.17
CA ASN A 26 -7.52 28.73 -16.75
C ASN A 26 -8.79 28.40 -15.96
N ARG A 27 -8.68 27.46 -15.02
CA ARG A 27 -9.76 27.09 -14.09
C ARG A 27 -9.31 27.33 -12.67
N THR A 28 -10.19 27.87 -11.84
CA THR A 28 -9.94 28.01 -10.40
C THR A 28 -10.73 26.95 -9.66
N LEU A 29 -10.07 26.19 -8.79
CA LEU A 29 -10.64 25.16 -7.94
C LEU A 29 -10.38 25.52 -6.48
N ASN A 30 -11.46 25.87 -5.77
CA ASN A 30 -11.42 26.16 -4.33
C ASN A 30 -12.04 24.97 -3.60
N PHE A 31 -11.19 24.17 -2.97
CA PHE A 31 -11.59 22.98 -2.23
C PHE A 31 -12.03 23.35 -0.80
N GLN A 32 -12.98 22.58 -0.26
CA GLN A 32 -13.61 22.85 1.03
C GLN A 32 -13.19 21.87 2.13
N SER A 33 -12.74 20.68 1.76
CA SER A 33 -12.24 19.67 2.70
C SER A 33 -10.99 18.98 2.16
N ALA A 34 -10.21 18.38 3.05
CA ALA A 34 -8.98 17.71 2.70
C ALA A 34 -8.71 16.50 3.62
N LYS A 35 -8.08 15.48 3.06
CA LYS A 35 -7.53 14.33 3.78
C LYS A 35 -6.15 14.00 3.26
N SER A 36 -5.33 13.39 4.10
CA SER A 36 -4.05 12.86 3.67
C SER A 36 -3.79 11.50 4.27
N ASP A 37 -3.35 10.57 3.44
CA ASP A 37 -2.87 9.27 3.90
C ASP A 37 -1.33 9.32 3.94
N PHE A 38 -0.72 9.03 5.09
CA PHE A 38 0.73 8.95 5.26
C PHE A 38 1.21 7.54 4.94
N LEU A 39 2.03 7.40 3.91
CA LEU A 39 2.50 6.12 3.37
C LEU A 39 3.93 5.77 3.82
N GLY A 40 4.63 6.68 4.52
CA GLY A 40 6.00 6.47 4.98
C GLY A 40 7.02 6.54 3.86
N ASP A 41 8.18 5.90 4.05
CA ASP A 41 9.28 5.80 3.08
C ASP A 41 9.38 4.38 2.48
N PRO A 42 8.40 3.94 1.67
CA PRO A 42 8.39 2.59 1.09
C PRO A 42 9.58 2.34 0.17
N THR A 43 10.21 3.40 -0.37
CA THR A 43 11.37 3.29 -1.26
C THR A 43 12.72 3.37 -0.54
N ARG A 44 12.73 3.59 0.79
CA ARG A 44 13.94 3.68 1.63
C ARG A 44 14.93 4.73 1.12
N THR A 45 14.41 5.86 0.66
CA THR A 45 15.17 6.98 0.11
C THR A 45 15.27 8.15 1.07
N SER A 46 14.83 7.98 2.33
CA SER A 46 14.61 9.06 3.28
C SER A 46 13.63 10.11 2.75
N VAL A 47 12.58 9.63 2.09
CA VAL A 47 11.50 10.44 1.52
C VAL A 47 10.18 9.82 1.92
N ASP A 48 9.40 10.56 2.68
CA ASP A 48 8.06 10.17 3.09
C ASP A 48 7.04 10.49 1.99
N PHE A 49 6.07 9.62 1.80
CA PHE A 49 5.01 9.76 0.81
C PHE A 49 3.69 10.09 1.51
N TYR A 50 2.95 11.04 0.94
CA TYR A 50 1.61 11.43 1.40
C TYR A 50 0.66 11.48 0.21
N ASP A 51 -0.50 10.84 0.33
CA ASP A 51 -1.59 11.00 -0.64
C ASP A 51 -2.56 12.09 -0.16
N LEU A 52 -2.33 13.32 -0.63
CA LEU A 52 -3.19 14.47 -0.31
C LEU A 52 -4.39 14.51 -1.25
N LYS A 53 -5.60 14.45 -0.67
CA LYS A 53 -6.89 14.54 -1.36
C LYS A 53 -7.59 15.84 -0.96
N LEU A 54 -7.92 16.69 -1.92
CA LEU A 54 -8.67 17.94 -1.73
C LEU A 54 -10.01 17.82 -2.44
N TYR A 55 -11.13 18.07 -1.75
CA TYR A 55 -12.47 17.87 -2.28
C TYR A 55 -13.25 19.18 -2.40
N ASP A 56 -14.03 19.33 -3.47
CA ASP A 56 -14.96 20.45 -3.59
C ASP A 56 -16.13 20.30 -2.61
N GLY A 57 -17.00 21.33 -2.53
CA GLY A 57 -18.12 21.31 -1.59
C GLY A 57 -19.21 20.27 -1.88
N ASN A 58 -19.21 19.66 -3.07
CA ASN A 58 -20.21 18.65 -3.43
C ASN A 58 -19.75 17.24 -3.07
N LEU A 59 -18.43 17.03 -2.99
CA LEU A 59 -17.83 15.79 -2.50
C LEU A 59 -17.60 15.90 -0.98
N THR A 60 -18.42 15.17 -0.22
CA THR A 60 -18.03 14.81 1.15
C THR A 60 -17.04 13.64 1.10
N ASN A 61 -16.56 13.17 2.24
CA ASN A 61 -15.58 12.08 2.42
C ASN A 61 -15.95 10.72 1.76
N ASN A 62 -17.03 10.66 0.98
CA ASN A 62 -17.55 9.50 0.28
C ASN A 62 -17.94 9.90 -1.17
N PRO A 63 -17.35 9.31 -2.22
CA PRO A 63 -17.51 9.73 -3.62
C PRO A 63 -18.86 9.32 -4.26
N ASN A 64 -19.96 9.37 -3.51
CA ASN A 64 -21.31 9.04 -4.01
C ASN A 64 -22.04 10.25 -4.63
N GLY A 65 -21.34 11.37 -4.82
CA GLY A 65 -21.87 12.61 -5.40
C GLY A 65 -21.07 13.06 -6.62
N ASP A 66 -21.68 13.92 -7.43
CA ASP A 66 -20.97 14.62 -8.50
C ASP A 66 -20.11 15.73 -7.92
N GLY A 67 -18.87 15.86 -8.38
CA GLY A 67 -17.97 16.93 -7.95
C GLY A 67 -16.52 16.70 -8.36
N THR A 68 -15.65 17.61 -7.96
CA THR A 68 -14.24 17.67 -8.36
C THR A 68 -13.33 17.49 -7.15
N PHE A 69 -12.24 16.77 -7.32
CA PHE A 69 -11.18 16.65 -6.32
C PHE A 69 -9.79 16.75 -6.97
N ALA A 70 -8.80 17.07 -6.16
CA ALA A 70 -7.39 16.91 -6.51
C ALA A 70 -6.81 15.77 -5.67
N TYR A 71 -6.10 14.86 -6.31
CA TYR A 71 -5.26 13.85 -5.69
C TYR A 71 -3.81 14.21 -5.99
N ILE A 72 -3.02 14.53 -4.97
CA ILE A 72 -1.62 14.94 -5.10
C ILE A 72 -0.77 14.01 -4.24
N GLN A 73 0.10 13.25 -4.88
CA GLN A 73 1.03 12.36 -4.20
C GLN A 73 2.31 13.13 -3.88
N LEU A 74 2.45 13.58 -2.64
CA LEU A 74 3.53 14.43 -2.17
C LEU A 74 4.70 13.60 -1.63
N ASN A 75 5.91 14.00 -2.00
CA ASN A 75 7.18 13.50 -1.48
C ASN A 75 7.76 14.52 -0.51
N THR A 76 7.85 14.16 0.77
CA THR A 76 8.22 15.07 1.86
C THR A 76 9.46 14.56 2.60
N PRO A 77 10.25 15.43 3.26
CA PRO A 77 11.30 14.96 4.17
C PRO A 77 10.73 14.07 5.28
N THR A 78 11.51 13.10 5.72
CA THR A 78 11.09 12.19 6.80
C THR A 78 10.65 12.94 8.05
N THR A 79 9.59 12.43 8.69
CA THR A 79 9.00 13.05 9.86
C THR A 79 8.64 12.02 10.93
N ASN A 80 8.79 12.42 12.20
CA ASN A 80 8.28 11.61 13.33
C ASN A 80 6.82 11.94 13.66
N ASP A 81 6.30 13.04 13.11
CA ASP A 81 4.93 13.49 13.27
C ASP A 81 4.18 13.27 11.95
N ASN A 82 2.96 12.76 11.99
CA ASN A 82 2.09 12.61 10.81
C ASN A 82 1.64 14.00 10.33
N GLU A 83 2.48 14.66 9.52
CA GLU A 83 2.27 15.99 8.97
C GLU A 83 2.89 16.15 7.57
N ILE A 84 2.18 16.83 6.67
CA ILE A 84 2.80 17.34 5.44
C ILE A 84 3.70 18.52 5.77
N LYS A 85 5.00 18.43 5.45
CA LYS A 85 5.93 19.54 5.70
C LYS A 85 5.59 20.76 4.86
N THR A 86 5.71 21.93 5.48
CA THR A 86 5.53 23.21 4.77
C THR A 86 6.63 23.39 3.74
N GLY A 87 6.26 23.78 2.52
CA GLY A 87 7.23 23.92 1.44
C GLY A 87 6.58 24.09 0.08
N SER A 88 7.43 24.18 -0.93
CA SER A 88 7.05 24.24 -2.34
C SER A 88 7.35 22.91 -3.00
N TYR A 89 6.31 22.20 -3.43
CA TYR A 89 6.38 20.91 -4.08
C TYR A 89 6.34 21.08 -5.61
N LEU A 90 7.39 20.62 -6.28
CA LEU A 90 7.55 20.64 -7.74
C LEU A 90 7.32 19.24 -8.35
N PRO A 91 7.10 19.11 -9.67
CA PRO A 91 6.92 17.79 -10.27
C PRO A 91 8.21 16.97 -10.12
N ASN A 92 8.09 15.71 -9.69
CA ASN A 92 9.21 14.79 -9.66
C ASN A 92 9.51 14.28 -11.08
N ASN A 93 10.63 14.75 -11.65
CA ASN A 93 11.10 14.32 -12.97
C ASN A 93 12.26 13.32 -12.88
N SER A 94 12.50 12.75 -11.69
CA SER A 94 13.56 11.78 -11.43
C SER A 94 12.98 10.38 -11.27
N SER A 95 13.79 9.37 -11.61
CA SER A 95 13.46 7.96 -11.33
C SER A 95 13.53 7.60 -9.84
N GLN A 96 13.95 8.53 -8.98
CA GLN A 96 14.03 8.36 -7.53
C GLN A 96 13.17 9.43 -6.87
N ALA A 97 12.55 9.09 -5.74
CA ALA A 97 11.81 10.03 -4.93
C ALA A 97 12.73 11.15 -4.43
N ARG A 98 12.21 12.38 -4.39
CA ARG A 98 12.94 13.55 -3.89
C ARG A 98 12.04 14.37 -2.98
N THR A 99 12.55 14.84 -1.87
CA THR A 99 11.80 15.70 -0.96
C THR A 99 11.33 16.99 -1.65
N PHE A 100 10.20 17.53 -1.22
CA PHE A 100 9.56 18.71 -1.80
C PHE A 100 9.25 18.53 -3.29
N THR A 101 8.81 17.34 -3.67
CA THR A 101 8.25 17.07 -5.00
C THR A 101 6.90 16.39 -4.93
N TYR A 102 6.16 16.30 -6.03
CA TYR A 102 4.99 15.45 -6.15
C TYR A 102 5.15 14.51 -7.35
N GLU A 103 4.59 13.30 -7.25
CA GLU A 103 4.62 12.34 -8.34
C GLU A 103 3.69 12.79 -9.47
N THR A 104 4.20 12.85 -10.69
CA THR A 104 3.43 13.29 -11.85
C THR A 104 2.40 12.25 -12.26
N GLY A 105 1.26 12.72 -12.76
CA GLY A 105 0.17 11.87 -13.25
C GLY A 105 0.55 11.16 -14.54
N ILE A 106 0.36 9.85 -14.58
CA ILE A 106 0.61 9.02 -15.76
C ILE A 106 -0.57 8.07 -15.96
N TRP A 107 -1.08 7.98 -17.18
CA TRP A 107 -2.07 6.95 -17.54
C TRP A 107 -1.46 5.55 -17.50
N LYS A 108 -2.17 4.65 -16.87
CA LYS A 108 -1.88 3.23 -16.75
C LYS A 108 -3.10 2.42 -17.18
N THR A 109 -2.86 1.16 -17.50
CA THR A 109 -3.91 0.20 -17.86
C THR A 109 -3.62 -1.11 -17.15
N ASP A 110 -4.60 -1.64 -16.45
CA ASP A 110 -4.57 -2.96 -15.82
C ASP A 110 -5.74 -3.84 -16.29
N ASN A 111 -6.02 -4.92 -15.56
CA ASN A 111 -7.13 -5.84 -15.88
C ASN A 111 -8.52 -5.25 -15.56
N GLN A 112 -8.57 -4.13 -14.84
CA GLN A 112 -9.77 -3.44 -14.37
C GLN A 112 -10.08 -2.19 -15.21
N GLY A 113 -9.09 -1.64 -15.92
CA GLY A 113 -9.27 -0.59 -16.92
C GLY A 113 -8.13 0.41 -17.00
N ASP A 114 -8.40 1.54 -17.65
CA ASP A 114 -7.48 2.69 -17.68
C ASP A 114 -7.63 3.48 -16.36
N TYR A 115 -6.51 3.81 -15.71
CA TYR A 115 -6.47 4.62 -14.50
C TYR A 115 -5.25 5.57 -14.50
N VAL A 116 -5.25 6.59 -13.64
CA VAL A 116 -4.10 7.48 -13.47
C VAL A 116 -3.32 7.10 -12.21
N SER A 117 -2.02 6.82 -12.36
CA SER A 117 -1.06 6.75 -11.25
C SER A 117 -0.45 8.12 -10.98
N GLY A 118 -0.04 8.42 -9.75
CA GLY A 118 0.54 9.72 -9.37
C GLY A 118 -0.53 10.79 -9.15
N SER A 119 -0.18 12.06 -9.36
CA SER A 119 -1.09 13.18 -9.10
C SER A 119 -2.10 13.43 -10.24
N TYR A 120 -3.36 13.73 -9.93
CA TYR A 120 -4.40 14.04 -10.92
C TYR A 120 -5.54 14.91 -10.36
N ILE A 121 -6.26 15.59 -11.25
CA ILE A 121 -7.56 16.19 -10.96
C ILE A 121 -8.64 15.17 -11.35
N GLY A 122 -9.55 14.84 -10.44
CA GLY A 122 -10.67 13.94 -10.70
C GLY A 122 -12.00 14.67 -10.71
N THR A 123 -12.94 14.22 -11.54
CA THR A 123 -14.33 14.69 -11.53
C THR A 123 -15.27 13.50 -11.58
N TYR A 124 -16.11 13.36 -10.55
CA TYR A 124 -17.26 12.47 -10.57
C TYR A 124 -18.43 13.16 -11.26
N LYS A 125 -19.01 12.50 -12.25
CA LYS A 125 -20.22 12.96 -12.93
C LYS A 125 -21.09 11.80 -13.32
N ASN A 126 -22.35 11.78 -12.86
CA ASN A 126 -23.30 10.70 -13.09
C ASN A 126 -22.74 9.32 -12.72
N GLY A 127 -22.01 9.23 -11.60
CA GLY A 127 -21.37 7.99 -11.14
C GLY A 127 -20.15 7.53 -11.96
N GLN A 128 -19.68 8.34 -12.92
CA GLN A 128 -18.47 8.08 -13.68
C GLN A 128 -17.34 8.98 -13.18
N LEU A 129 -16.16 8.40 -12.92
CA LEU A 129 -14.94 9.13 -12.64
C LEU A 129 -14.24 9.49 -13.95
N ILE A 130 -13.92 10.77 -14.11
CA ILE A 130 -13.04 11.29 -15.16
C ILE A 130 -11.77 11.81 -14.48
N GLN A 131 -10.60 11.42 -14.98
CA GLN A 131 -9.31 11.79 -14.40
C GLN A 131 -8.47 12.60 -15.40
N TYR A 132 -7.79 13.62 -14.90
CA TYR A 132 -6.88 14.46 -15.66
C TYR A 132 -5.50 14.41 -14.99
N PRO A 133 -4.52 13.69 -15.55
CA PRO A 133 -3.18 13.59 -14.97
C PRO A 133 -2.53 14.97 -14.80
N VAL A 134 -2.00 15.25 -13.61
CA VAL A 134 -1.24 16.48 -13.33
C VAL A 134 0.21 16.25 -13.70
N THR A 135 0.70 16.93 -14.72
CA THR A 135 2.04 16.71 -15.29
C THR A 135 3.03 17.82 -14.96
N GLU A 136 2.55 19.03 -14.68
CA GLU A 136 3.39 20.20 -14.44
C GLU A 136 2.79 21.14 -13.39
N GLY A 137 3.61 22.11 -12.98
CA GLY A 137 3.22 23.18 -12.07
C GLY A 137 3.78 23.00 -10.67
N LYS A 138 3.23 23.73 -9.70
CA LYS A 138 3.75 23.83 -8.34
C LYS A 138 2.61 23.85 -7.34
N ILE A 139 2.76 23.06 -6.28
CA ILE A 139 1.93 23.11 -5.07
C ILE A 139 2.76 23.74 -3.94
N THR A 140 2.15 24.60 -3.15
CA THR A 140 2.75 25.20 -1.96
C THR A 140 1.89 24.83 -0.77
N VAL A 141 2.52 24.31 0.27
CA VAL A 141 1.88 23.99 1.54
C VAL A 141 2.46 24.91 2.60
N SER A 142 1.59 25.62 3.32
CA SER A 142 1.95 26.31 4.55
C SER A 142 1.04 25.85 5.68
N ARG A 143 1.50 26.00 6.92
CA ARG A 143 0.82 25.52 8.11
C ARG A 143 0.93 26.57 9.20
N ASN A 144 -0.18 26.85 9.87
CA ASN A 144 -0.23 27.64 11.10
C ASN A 144 -0.99 26.84 12.16
N SER A 145 -0.28 26.33 13.18
CA SER A 145 -0.83 25.35 14.12
C SER A 145 -1.47 24.19 13.36
N ASN A 146 -2.74 23.85 13.57
CA ASN A 146 -3.40 22.73 12.88
C ASN A 146 -4.13 23.12 11.57
N TYR A 147 -3.98 24.37 11.12
CA TYR A 147 -4.56 24.84 9.87
C TYR A 147 -3.52 24.84 8.75
N TYR A 148 -3.86 24.18 7.66
CA TYR A 148 -3.10 24.14 6.42
C TYR A 148 -3.68 25.13 5.41
N THR A 149 -2.77 25.72 4.64
CA THR A 149 -3.08 26.37 3.37
C THR A 149 -2.34 25.62 2.28
N VAL A 150 -3.08 25.05 1.34
CA VAL A 150 -2.54 24.41 0.15
C VAL A 150 -2.93 25.25 -1.05
N SER A 151 -1.97 25.71 -1.84
CA SER A 151 -2.26 26.49 -3.03
C SER A 151 -1.27 26.21 -4.14
N GLY A 152 -1.68 26.38 -5.40
CA GLY A 152 -0.77 26.12 -6.50
C GLY A 152 -1.37 26.33 -7.87
N LEU A 153 -0.49 26.39 -8.86
CA LEU A 153 -0.85 26.35 -10.27
C LEU A 153 -0.35 25.03 -10.82
N VAL A 154 -1.25 24.18 -11.29
CA VAL A 154 -0.93 22.87 -11.89
C VAL A 154 -1.48 22.78 -13.30
N ILE A 155 -0.84 21.97 -14.14
CA ILE A 155 -1.32 21.67 -15.49
C ILE A 155 -1.79 20.23 -15.51
N ALA A 156 -3.06 20.03 -15.87
CA ALA A 156 -3.63 18.71 -16.09
C ALA A 156 -4.37 18.68 -17.42
N ASP A 157 -4.00 17.73 -18.28
CA ASP A 157 -4.55 17.59 -19.65
C ASP A 157 -4.54 18.91 -20.45
N GLY A 158 -3.39 19.60 -20.43
CA GLY A 158 -3.19 20.90 -21.10
C GLY A 158 -3.98 22.08 -20.50
N THR A 159 -4.78 21.84 -19.46
CA THR A 159 -5.58 22.86 -18.77
C THR A 159 -4.82 23.33 -17.52
N GLN A 160 -4.71 24.64 -17.33
CA GLN A 160 -4.11 25.21 -16.12
C GLN A 160 -5.16 25.35 -15.02
N TYR A 161 -4.88 24.77 -13.86
CA TYR A 161 -5.73 24.83 -12.67
C TYR A 161 -5.03 25.64 -11.57
N ASP A 162 -5.71 26.67 -11.08
CA ASP A 162 -5.38 27.37 -9.84
C ASP A 162 -6.11 26.67 -8.69
N VAL A 163 -5.36 25.87 -7.92
CA VAL A 163 -5.89 25.06 -6.83
C VAL A 163 -5.68 25.79 -5.51
N SER A 164 -6.70 25.82 -4.67
CA SER A 164 -6.60 26.36 -3.31
C SER A 164 -7.43 25.57 -2.31
N TYR A 165 -6.91 25.47 -1.09
CA TYR A 165 -7.56 24.89 0.07
C TYR A 165 -7.05 25.59 1.33
N GLN A 166 -7.94 25.84 2.29
CA GLN A 166 -7.59 26.30 3.62
C GLN A 166 -8.46 25.59 4.66
N GLY A 167 -7.83 24.93 5.63
CA GLY A 167 -8.53 24.20 6.67
C GLY A 167 -7.67 23.17 7.38
N GLN A 168 -8.28 22.30 8.18
CA GLN A 168 -7.61 21.18 8.81
C GLN A 168 -7.56 19.98 7.86
N ILE A 169 -6.40 19.33 7.76
CA ILE A 169 -6.24 18.08 7.01
C ILE A 169 -6.41 16.93 8.00
N GLU A 170 -7.36 16.04 7.76
CA GLU A 170 -7.45 14.77 8.48
C GLU A 170 -6.34 13.83 7.97
N PHE A 171 -5.54 13.29 8.88
CA PHE A 171 -4.46 12.37 8.55
C PHE A 171 -4.83 10.94 8.91
N THR A 172 -4.62 10.01 7.97
CA THR A 172 -4.60 8.57 8.23
C THR A 172 -3.14 8.14 8.21
N ASP A 173 -2.66 7.48 9.26
CA ASP A 173 -1.37 6.80 9.20
C ASP A 173 -1.56 5.44 8.53
N MET A 174 -1.04 5.27 7.31
CA MET A 174 -1.04 4.00 6.59
C MET A 174 0.29 3.26 6.75
N VAL A 175 1.30 3.89 7.36
CA VAL A 175 2.48 3.17 7.85
C VAL A 175 2.00 2.49 9.11
N VAL A 176 1.74 1.19 9.06
CA VAL A 176 1.12 0.51 10.20
C VAL A 176 2.11 0.39 11.36
N PRO A 177 1.80 0.94 12.55
CA PRO A 177 2.08 0.24 13.79
C PRO A 177 0.76 -0.16 14.43
N LEU A 178 0.28 -1.38 14.22
CA LEU A 178 -0.92 -1.90 14.92
C LEU A 178 -0.72 -3.24 15.63
N PRO A 179 0.37 -3.48 16.40
CA PRO A 179 0.32 -4.59 17.32
C PRO A 179 -0.55 -4.33 18.57
N GLU A 180 -1.10 -3.12 18.77
CA GLU A 180 -1.98 -2.82 19.90
C GLU A 180 -3.35 -3.53 19.81
N THR A 181 -3.72 -4.03 18.64
CA THR A 181 -4.94 -4.81 18.41
C THR A 181 -4.78 -6.28 18.81
N LEU A 182 -3.55 -6.78 19.00
CA LEU A 182 -3.29 -8.18 19.33
C LEU A 182 -3.56 -8.42 20.82
N THR A 183 -4.78 -8.88 21.15
CA THR A 183 -5.28 -8.97 22.53
C THR A 183 -5.28 -10.39 23.09
N HIS A 184 -5.22 -11.42 22.24
CA HIS A 184 -5.18 -12.81 22.69
C HIS A 184 -4.25 -13.65 21.81
N GLY A 185 -3.87 -14.84 22.30
CA GLY A 185 -2.88 -15.66 21.63
C GLY A 185 -2.88 -17.13 22.04
N GLU A 186 -2.09 -17.94 21.34
CA GLU A 186 -1.79 -19.33 21.68
C GLU A 186 -0.40 -19.73 21.18
N ILE A 187 0.17 -20.77 21.77
CA ILE A 187 1.44 -21.35 21.34
C ILE A 187 1.20 -22.73 20.74
N TRP A 188 1.69 -22.96 19.53
CA TRP A 188 1.72 -24.26 18.89
C TRP A 188 3.12 -24.86 18.98
N TYR A 189 3.21 -26.02 19.61
CA TYR A 189 4.44 -26.81 19.62
C TYR A 189 4.43 -27.85 18.51
N GLN A 190 5.35 -27.72 17.55
CA GLN A 190 5.39 -28.58 16.37
C GLN A 190 6.40 -29.73 16.49
N GLY A 191 7.25 -29.71 17.52
CA GLY A 191 8.33 -30.69 17.66
C GLY A 191 9.51 -30.39 16.73
N ASP A 192 10.19 -31.44 16.28
CA ASP A 192 11.21 -31.37 15.22
C ASP A 192 10.61 -32.01 13.96
N PRO A 193 9.76 -31.28 13.21
CA PRO A 193 9.00 -31.87 12.11
C PRO A 193 9.89 -32.28 10.93
N TYR A 194 11.09 -31.71 10.81
CA TYR A 194 12.00 -31.92 9.68
C TYR A 194 13.21 -32.80 10.03
N GLY A 195 13.36 -33.21 11.30
CA GLY A 195 14.50 -34.01 11.76
C GLY A 195 15.84 -33.26 11.69
N ASN A 196 15.80 -31.93 11.75
CA ASN A 196 16.97 -31.07 11.54
C ASN A 196 17.63 -30.62 12.86
N GLY A 197 17.22 -31.19 14.00
CA GLY A 197 17.88 -30.97 15.28
C GLY A 197 17.45 -29.69 16.00
N VAL A 198 16.36 -29.05 15.57
CA VAL A 198 15.73 -27.92 16.26
C VAL A 198 14.25 -28.19 16.47
N LYS A 199 13.66 -27.58 17.50
CA LYS A 199 12.21 -27.58 17.70
C LYS A 199 11.59 -26.34 17.10
N ILE A 200 10.36 -26.45 16.62
CA ILE A 200 9.59 -25.32 16.11
C ILE A 200 8.42 -25.02 17.06
N TYR A 201 8.33 -23.75 17.45
CA TYR A 201 7.17 -23.17 18.11
C TYR A 201 6.57 -22.11 17.20
N SER A 202 5.25 -22.07 17.07
CA SER A 202 4.52 -20.93 16.49
C SER A 202 3.79 -20.21 17.60
N ILE A 203 4.11 -18.95 17.80
CA ILE A 203 3.30 -18.04 18.60
C ILE A 203 2.28 -17.44 17.64
N ARG A 204 1.00 -17.55 18.00
CA ARG A 204 -0.11 -16.96 17.26
C ARG A 204 -0.73 -15.90 18.15
N LEU A 205 -0.90 -14.69 17.64
CA LEU A 205 -1.54 -13.56 18.31
C LEU A 205 -2.66 -13.03 17.40
N ALA A 206 -3.73 -12.50 17.97
CA ALA A 206 -4.90 -12.05 17.22
C ALA A 206 -5.69 -10.98 17.98
N ASP A 207 -6.39 -10.12 17.23
CA ASP A 207 -7.50 -9.30 17.72
C ASP A 207 -8.67 -10.17 18.17
N ASP A 208 -9.42 -9.73 19.18
CA ASP A 208 -10.58 -10.43 19.76
C ASP A 208 -11.62 -10.92 18.73
N ASN A 209 -11.72 -10.26 17.57
CA ASN A 209 -12.66 -10.60 16.50
C ASN A 209 -12.07 -11.57 15.46
N VAL A 210 -10.84 -12.04 15.67
CA VAL A 210 -10.13 -12.98 14.80
C VAL A 210 -10.01 -14.35 15.48
N ARG A 211 -10.45 -15.40 14.78
CA ARG A 211 -10.32 -16.77 15.25
C ARG A 211 -8.88 -17.25 15.08
N ILE A 212 -8.19 -17.46 16.20
CA ILE A 212 -6.76 -17.79 16.22
C ILE A 212 -6.34 -19.05 15.42
N SER A 213 -7.23 -20.05 15.34
CA SER A 213 -6.91 -21.34 14.71
C SER A 213 -6.63 -21.26 13.21
N ASP A 214 -7.18 -20.25 12.53
CA ASP A 214 -7.08 -20.05 11.09
C ASP A 214 -7.05 -18.58 10.66
N PHE A 215 -6.95 -17.65 11.62
CA PHE A 215 -6.98 -16.20 11.42
C PHE A 215 -8.18 -15.70 10.60
N ALA A 216 -9.32 -16.38 10.71
CA ALA A 216 -10.56 -15.94 10.10
C ALA A 216 -11.27 -14.93 11.02
N GLY A 217 -11.63 -13.77 10.49
CA GLY A 217 -12.33 -12.71 11.23
C GLY A 217 -11.98 -11.33 10.72
N ASN A 218 -12.44 -10.31 11.43
CA ASN A 218 -12.12 -8.91 11.12
C ASN A 218 -11.15 -8.40 12.18
N GLY A 219 -9.92 -8.05 11.82
CA GLY A 219 -8.91 -7.55 12.75
C GLY A 219 -7.54 -8.09 12.38
N ASP A 220 -6.53 -7.67 13.13
CA ASP A 220 -5.16 -8.08 12.86
C ASP A 220 -4.83 -9.44 13.48
N ALA A 221 -3.85 -10.12 12.90
CA ALA A 221 -3.27 -11.33 13.46
C ALA A 221 -1.77 -11.40 13.20
N MET A 222 -1.05 -12.18 13.99
CA MET A 222 0.38 -12.37 13.84
C MET A 222 0.74 -13.84 14.08
N GLN A 223 1.59 -14.37 13.22
CA GLN A 223 2.28 -15.64 13.46
C GLN A 223 3.77 -15.33 13.60
N ILE A 224 4.40 -15.87 14.64
CA ILE A 224 5.85 -15.81 14.85
C ILE A 224 6.34 -17.24 15.02
N GLU A 225 7.18 -17.72 14.11
CA GLU A 225 7.78 -19.05 14.24
C GLU A 225 9.22 -18.97 14.73
N LEU A 226 9.56 -19.84 15.67
CA LEU A 226 10.85 -19.86 16.35
C LEU A 226 11.51 -21.22 16.22
N TYR A 227 12.81 -21.22 15.95
CA TYR A 227 13.68 -22.37 16.18
C TYR A 227 14.20 -22.35 17.62
N THR A 228 13.86 -23.37 18.39
CA THR A 228 14.27 -23.53 19.79
C THR A 228 15.14 -24.79 19.97
N PRO A 229 15.90 -24.91 21.08
CA PRO A 229 16.69 -26.09 21.37
C PRO A 229 15.82 -27.36 21.52
N LEU A 230 16.41 -28.54 21.30
CA LEU A 230 15.72 -29.84 21.48
C LEU A 230 15.19 -30.06 22.90
N THR A 231 15.77 -29.39 23.89
CA THR A 231 15.34 -29.45 25.30
C THR A 231 14.05 -28.68 25.57
N ALA A 232 13.63 -27.76 24.69
CA ALA A 232 12.41 -26.98 24.83
C ALA A 232 11.17 -27.81 24.43
N THR A 233 10.42 -28.29 25.42
CA THR A 233 9.29 -29.24 25.20
C THR A 233 7.93 -28.73 25.64
N THR A 234 7.86 -27.83 26.62
CA THR A 234 6.60 -27.30 27.16
C THR A 234 6.58 -25.78 27.27
N ILE A 235 7.75 -25.13 27.19
CA ILE A 235 7.94 -23.68 27.36
C ILE A 235 8.91 -23.22 26.28
N ILE A 236 8.64 -22.04 25.71
CA ILE A 236 9.58 -21.34 24.84
C ILE A 236 10.67 -20.72 25.72
N PRO A 237 11.96 -21.05 25.54
CA PRO A 237 13.02 -20.47 26.36
C PRO A 237 13.08 -18.95 26.25
N ASP A 238 13.37 -18.29 27.37
CA ASP A 238 13.64 -16.86 27.39
C ASP A 238 14.80 -16.50 26.47
N GLY A 239 14.67 -15.37 25.78
CA GLY A 239 15.73 -14.85 24.94
C GLY A 239 15.21 -14.00 23.79
N THR A 240 16.16 -13.43 23.06
CA THR A 240 15.90 -12.68 21.83
C THR A 240 16.21 -13.57 20.63
N TYR A 241 15.19 -13.75 19.80
CA TYR A 241 15.21 -14.55 18.59
C TYR A 241 15.27 -13.59 17.38
N PRO A 242 16.45 -13.36 16.80
CA PRO A 242 16.57 -12.56 15.56
C PRO A 242 15.94 -13.31 14.38
N ILE A 243 15.32 -12.58 13.46
CA ILE A 243 14.87 -13.13 12.18
C ILE A 243 16.11 -13.48 11.35
N MET A 244 16.16 -14.72 10.86
CA MET A 244 17.26 -15.23 10.06
C MET A 244 16.73 -15.87 8.78
N VAL A 245 16.87 -15.15 7.66
CA VAL A 245 16.42 -15.59 6.34
C VAL A 245 17.12 -16.87 5.91
N ASP A 246 16.34 -17.86 5.49
CA ASP A 246 16.80 -19.15 4.93
C ASP A 246 17.79 -19.92 5.85
N LYS A 247 17.64 -19.79 7.17
CA LYS A 247 18.57 -20.41 8.14
C LYS A 247 17.86 -21.18 9.24
N VAL A 248 18.14 -22.47 9.29
CA VAL A 248 17.79 -23.35 10.42
C VAL A 248 18.85 -23.19 11.50
N GLN A 249 18.56 -22.38 12.51
CA GLN A 249 19.49 -22.12 13.61
C GLN A 249 18.73 -22.02 14.93
N VAL A 250 19.28 -22.64 15.98
CA VAL A 250 18.68 -22.55 17.32
C VAL A 250 18.65 -21.10 17.82
N ASN A 251 17.60 -20.73 18.54
CA ASN A 251 17.36 -19.40 19.11
C ASN A 251 17.22 -18.31 18.05
N THR A 252 16.56 -18.61 16.92
CA THR A 252 16.22 -17.62 15.88
C THR A 252 14.75 -17.68 15.54
N ALA A 253 14.21 -16.60 14.99
CA ALA A 253 12.89 -16.57 14.39
C ALA A 253 13.00 -16.89 12.89
N ILE A 254 12.01 -17.59 12.36
CA ILE A 254 11.92 -18.00 10.95
C ILE A 254 11.34 -16.82 10.16
N ASP A 255 11.97 -16.47 9.03
CA ASP A 255 11.44 -15.46 8.12
C ASP A 255 10.12 -15.91 7.47
N GLY A 256 9.27 -14.95 7.14
CA GLY A 256 8.00 -15.20 6.46
C GLY A 256 8.22 -15.55 4.99
N TYR A 257 7.70 -16.70 4.55
CA TYR A 257 7.68 -17.10 3.15
C TYR A 257 6.37 -17.80 2.79
N TYR A 258 5.95 -17.66 1.53
CA TYR A 258 4.75 -18.30 1.00
C TYR A 258 5.12 -19.54 0.19
N ASP A 259 4.54 -20.69 0.51
CA ASP A 259 4.70 -21.91 -0.29
C ASP A 259 3.51 -22.06 -1.26
N SER A 260 3.82 -21.96 -2.55
CA SER A 260 2.83 -22.07 -3.63
C SER A 260 2.24 -23.48 -3.80
N ASN A 261 2.93 -24.53 -3.31
CA ASN A 261 2.50 -25.92 -3.48
C ASN A 261 1.28 -26.25 -2.64
N ASP A 262 1.23 -25.75 -1.41
CA ASP A 262 0.12 -25.95 -0.47
C ASP A 262 -0.68 -24.67 -0.16
N LYS A 263 -0.26 -23.53 -0.73
CA LYS A 263 -0.91 -22.22 -0.64
C LYS A 263 -1.00 -21.72 0.80
N ALA A 264 0.14 -21.76 1.48
CA ALA A 264 0.23 -21.42 2.88
C ALA A 264 1.39 -20.47 3.18
N ASP A 265 1.14 -19.61 4.16
CA ASP A 265 2.13 -18.70 4.72
C ASP A 265 2.86 -19.41 5.88
N TYR A 266 4.18 -19.54 5.76
CA TYR A 266 5.08 -20.18 6.72
C TYR A 266 6.01 -19.14 7.38
N GLY A 267 6.51 -19.43 8.57
CA GLY A 267 7.40 -18.51 9.28
C GLY A 267 6.66 -17.34 9.93
N THR A 268 7.33 -16.20 10.01
CA THR A 268 6.83 -15.01 10.71
C THR A 268 6.08 -14.07 9.77
N TRP A 269 4.82 -13.79 10.10
CA TRP A 269 3.90 -12.97 9.31
C TRP A 269 3.06 -12.07 10.20
N TYR A 270 2.75 -10.87 9.69
CA TYR A 270 1.76 -9.99 10.28
C TYR A 270 0.62 -9.77 9.27
N TYR A 271 -0.59 -10.05 9.70
CA TYR A 271 -1.80 -9.99 8.90
C TYR A 271 -2.63 -8.80 9.35
N THR A 272 -2.87 -7.89 8.43
CA THR A 272 -3.74 -6.72 8.57
C THR A 272 -4.75 -6.74 7.42
N ALA A 273 -5.06 -5.59 6.81
CA ALA A 273 -5.64 -5.56 5.47
C ALA A 273 -4.78 -6.28 4.42
N ASP A 274 -3.47 -6.35 4.66
CA ASP A 274 -2.50 -7.08 3.84
C ASP A 274 -1.81 -8.20 4.63
N ALA A 275 -1.32 -9.22 3.93
CA ALA A 275 -0.43 -10.24 4.51
C ALA A 275 1.04 -9.80 4.33
N LEU A 276 1.71 -9.50 5.44
CA LEU A 276 3.07 -8.95 5.47
C LEU A 276 4.06 -10.02 5.94
N SER A 277 4.93 -10.49 5.03
CA SER A 277 6.01 -11.43 5.33
C SER A 277 7.18 -10.75 6.02
N ILE A 278 7.68 -11.30 7.13
CA ILE A 278 8.72 -10.64 7.93
C ILE A 278 10.09 -11.26 7.68
N ASN A 279 11.05 -10.44 7.26
CA ASN A 279 12.39 -10.91 6.89
C ASN A 279 13.53 -10.32 7.73
N LYS A 280 13.23 -9.38 8.63
CA LYS A 280 14.22 -8.70 9.46
C LYS A 280 13.63 -8.29 10.80
N GLY A 281 14.52 -8.14 11.78
CA GLY A 281 14.18 -7.72 13.12
C GLY A 281 14.39 -8.85 14.13
N SER A 282 13.68 -8.78 15.24
CA SER A 282 13.78 -9.77 16.31
C SER A 282 12.55 -9.75 17.21
N VAL A 283 12.31 -10.88 17.86
CA VAL A 283 11.33 -11.02 18.94
C VAL A 283 12.03 -11.45 20.22
N SER A 284 11.69 -10.83 21.33
CA SER A 284 12.15 -11.20 22.67
C SER A 284 11.02 -11.89 23.41
N ILE A 285 11.32 -13.07 23.94
CA ILE A 285 10.41 -13.91 24.70
C ILE A 285 10.83 -13.88 26.16
N GLN A 286 9.86 -13.64 27.03
CA GLN A 286 9.99 -13.79 28.48
C GLN A 286 8.83 -14.62 29.00
N TYR A 287 9.12 -15.84 29.42
CA TYR A 287 8.19 -16.67 30.19
C TYR A 287 8.03 -16.06 31.58
N MET A 288 6.78 -15.88 32.01
CA MET A 288 6.50 -15.38 33.34
C MET A 288 6.09 -16.54 34.25
N THR A 289 4.84 -16.97 34.20
CA THR A 289 4.31 -18.03 35.04
C THR A 289 3.11 -18.69 34.37
N GLY A 290 2.88 -19.98 34.63
CA GLY A 290 1.77 -20.73 34.04
C GLY A 290 1.84 -20.76 32.51
N SER A 291 0.89 -20.13 31.84
CA SER A 291 0.84 -19.93 30.40
C SER A 291 1.15 -18.49 29.99
N THR A 292 1.55 -17.62 30.92
CA THR A 292 1.73 -16.18 30.66
C THR A 292 3.13 -15.88 30.15
N TYR A 293 3.20 -15.11 29.06
CA TYR A 293 4.43 -14.62 28.46
C TYR A 293 4.36 -13.11 28.25
N ARG A 294 5.53 -12.47 28.21
CA ARG A 294 5.73 -11.18 27.57
C ARG A 294 6.52 -11.40 26.28
N ILE A 295 5.99 -10.88 25.17
CA ILE A 295 6.57 -10.97 23.84
C ILE A 295 6.77 -9.54 23.35
N SER A 296 8.01 -9.13 23.15
CA SER A 296 8.33 -7.81 22.58
C SER A 296 9.00 -8.01 21.23
N PHE A 297 8.47 -7.41 20.18
CA PHE A 297 9.01 -7.56 18.83
C PHE A 297 9.30 -6.21 18.17
N ASN A 298 10.27 -6.25 17.26
CA ASN A 298 10.60 -5.18 16.34
C ASN A 298 10.93 -5.85 15.01
N PHE A 299 10.07 -5.65 14.01
CA PHE A 299 10.10 -6.37 12.75
C PHE A 299 10.09 -5.41 11.57
N THR A 300 10.61 -5.90 10.45
CA THR A 300 10.49 -5.27 9.14
C THR A 300 9.91 -6.27 8.14
N ASP A 301 8.90 -5.88 7.37
CA ASP A 301 8.37 -6.72 6.30
C ASP A 301 9.26 -6.71 5.03
N ASP A 302 9.17 -7.77 4.23
CA ASP A 302 9.96 -7.96 3.01
C ASP A 302 9.44 -7.15 1.82
N TYR A 303 8.13 -6.89 1.78
CA TYR A 303 7.47 -6.36 0.59
C TYR A 303 7.51 -4.82 0.54
N TYR A 304 6.99 -4.17 1.57
CA TYR A 304 6.90 -2.71 1.72
C TYR A 304 8.05 -2.15 2.56
N GLY A 305 8.67 -2.96 3.41
CA GLY A 305 9.75 -2.53 4.28
C GLY A 305 9.30 -1.71 5.49
N TYR A 306 8.03 -1.80 5.84
CA TYR A 306 7.46 -1.20 7.04
C TYR A 306 8.12 -1.78 8.29
N ASN A 307 8.42 -0.89 9.23
CA ASN A 307 8.90 -1.27 10.55
C ASN A 307 7.72 -1.20 11.52
N PHE A 308 7.51 -2.26 12.27
CA PHE A 308 6.52 -2.26 13.33
C PHE A 308 7.08 -2.96 14.55
N SER A 309 6.72 -2.44 15.72
CA SER A 309 7.17 -2.95 17.00
C SER A 309 6.03 -2.93 17.99
N GLY A 310 5.98 -3.93 18.86
CA GLY A 310 4.90 -4.08 19.83
C GLY A 310 5.34 -4.90 21.03
N THR A 311 4.47 -4.93 22.04
CA THR A 311 4.59 -5.87 23.15
C THR A 311 3.24 -6.50 23.44
N TYR A 312 3.19 -7.82 23.43
CA TYR A 312 2.08 -8.60 23.97
C TYR A 312 2.44 -9.10 25.36
N GLU A 313 1.55 -8.94 26.32
CA GLU A 313 1.66 -9.57 27.63
C GLU A 313 0.33 -10.23 27.99
N GLY A 314 0.34 -11.55 28.09
CA GLY A 314 -0.90 -12.29 28.29
C GLY A 314 -0.68 -13.79 28.34
N GLU A 315 -1.77 -14.52 28.58
CA GLU A 315 -1.78 -15.97 28.51
C GLU A 315 -1.65 -16.45 27.06
N LEU A 316 -0.87 -17.51 26.87
CA LEU A 316 -0.72 -18.22 25.61
C LEU A 316 -0.91 -19.71 25.88
N PRO A 317 -2.15 -20.23 25.75
CA PRO A 317 -2.43 -21.65 25.90
C PRO A 317 -1.54 -22.49 24.99
N PHE A 318 -0.99 -23.58 25.54
CA PHE A 318 -0.10 -24.48 24.82
C PHE A 318 -0.89 -25.54 24.07
N VAL A 319 -0.61 -25.68 22.77
CA VAL A 319 -1.22 -26.67 21.89
C VAL A 319 -0.14 -27.57 21.30
N ASN A 320 -0.18 -28.87 21.61
CA ASN A 320 0.76 -29.84 21.07
C ASN A 320 0.33 -30.29 19.66
N LYS A 321 1.07 -29.89 18.62
CA LYS A 321 0.81 -30.20 17.21
C LYS A 321 1.76 -31.26 16.64
N THR A 322 2.54 -31.96 17.46
CA THR A 322 3.52 -32.97 17.00
C THR A 322 2.92 -34.14 16.22
N ASN A 323 1.61 -34.39 16.36
CA ASN A 323 0.87 -35.42 15.62
C ASN A 323 0.06 -34.89 14.41
N SER A 324 0.07 -33.57 14.16
CA SER A 324 -0.65 -32.97 13.03
C SER A 324 0.11 -33.18 11.71
N PRO A 325 -0.53 -33.22 10.53
CA PRO A 325 0.21 -33.18 9.25
C PRO A 325 1.10 -31.93 9.18
N ILE A 326 2.30 -32.01 8.58
CA ILE A 326 3.27 -30.89 8.50
C ILE A 326 2.61 -29.63 7.92
N ALA A 327 1.82 -29.78 6.85
CA ALA A 327 1.07 -28.70 6.21
C ALA A 327 0.01 -28.01 7.11
N VAL A 328 -0.37 -28.60 8.25
CA VAL A 328 -1.30 -27.99 9.23
C VAL A 328 -0.52 -27.28 10.34
N ARG A 329 0.76 -27.58 10.52
CA ARG A 329 1.57 -27.08 11.64
C ARG A 329 1.96 -25.62 11.47
N SER A 330 2.12 -25.16 10.23
CA SER A 330 2.58 -23.80 9.92
C SER A 330 1.64 -23.02 9.01
N ALA A 331 0.65 -23.68 8.37
CA ALA A 331 -0.22 -22.99 7.43
C ALA A 331 -1.20 -22.06 8.12
N VAL A 332 -0.96 -20.76 8.00
CA VAL A 332 -2.06 -19.81 7.86
C VAL A 332 -2.49 -19.87 6.40
N ARG A 333 -3.73 -20.28 6.15
CA ARG A 333 -4.32 -20.11 4.80
C ARG A 333 -4.78 -18.67 4.75
N GLY A 334 -4.23 -17.89 3.82
CA GLY A 334 -4.52 -16.46 3.68
C GLY A 334 -6.00 -16.13 3.90
N ILE A 335 -6.26 -15.00 4.57
CA ILE A 335 -7.58 -14.58 5.08
C ILE A 335 -8.67 -14.84 4.04
N ASN A 336 -9.44 -15.91 4.24
CA ASN A 336 -10.62 -16.21 3.44
C ASN A 336 -11.76 -15.32 3.92
N GLY A 337 -11.91 -14.15 3.30
CA GLY A 337 -13.13 -13.36 3.43
C GLY A 337 -12.91 -11.92 3.88
N GLN A 338 -12.25 -11.13 3.05
CA GLN A 338 -12.72 -9.76 2.84
C GLN A 338 -12.89 -9.56 1.34
N THR A 339 -14.14 -9.38 0.91
CA THR A 339 -14.40 -8.58 -0.28
C THR A 339 -13.85 -7.19 0.03
N ASN A 340 -12.60 -6.96 -0.34
CA ASN A 340 -11.94 -5.68 -0.15
C ASN A 340 -12.75 -4.60 -0.87
N SER A 341 -13.49 -3.81 -0.10
CA SER A 341 -13.73 -2.42 -0.43
C SER A 341 -12.36 -1.73 -0.47
N GLN A 342 -11.81 -1.69 -1.69
CA GLN A 342 -10.82 -0.72 -2.18
C GLN A 342 -9.82 -0.17 -1.14
N SER A 343 -8.71 -0.88 -0.95
CA SER A 343 -7.42 -0.22 -0.78
C SER A 343 -6.70 -0.30 -2.13
N ALA A 344 -6.82 0.77 -2.91
CA ALA A 344 -6.03 0.98 -4.11
C ALA A 344 -4.59 1.35 -3.70
N VAL A 345 -3.84 0.39 -3.16
CA VAL A 345 -2.38 0.53 -3.05
C VAL A 345 -1.82 0.24 -4.44
N THR A 346 -1.77 1.29 -5.24
CA THR A 346 -1.35 1.23 -6.64
C THR A 346 0.11 0.80 -6.77
N ASP A 347 0.35 -0.08 -7.75
CA ASP A 347 1.63 -0.60 -8.27
C ASP A 347 2.71 0.47 -8.56
N ASN A 348 3.31 1.05 -7.52
CA ASN A 348 4.38 2.03 -7.68
C ASN A 348 5.58 1.75 -6.76
N ALA A 349 6.14 0.55 -6.89
CA ALA A 349 7.58 0.31 -6.68
C ALA A 349 7.94 -1.10 -7.16
N ARG A 350 8.43 -1.27 -8.40
CA ARG A 350 9.32 -2.39 -8.77
C ARG A 350 9.86 -2.26 -10.19
N GLY A 351 10.94 -1.49 -10.29
CA GLY A 351 12.01 -1.80 -11.23
C GLY A 351 13.05 -2.68 -10.52
N ARG A 352 13.19 -3.93 -10.98
CA ARG A 352 14.26 -4.93 -10.70
C ARG A 352 14.22 -5.68 -9.36
N ASN A 353 13.63 -6.87 -9.37
CA ASN A 353 14.37 -8.11 -9.63
C ASN A 353 13.37 -9.20 -10.03
N GLU A 354 13.40 -9.60 -11.29
CA GLU A 354 12.70 -10.78 -11.78
C GLU A 354 13.28 -12.03 -11.09
N ARG A 355 12.55 -12.54 -10.09
CA ARG A 355 12.49 -13.98 -9.83
C ARG A 355 11.05 -14.41 -10.07
N THR A 356 10.83 -14.79 -11.33
CA THR A 356 9.79 -15.65 -11.88
C THR A 356 8.63 -16.02 -10.92
N ALA A 357 7.66 -15.11 -10.77
CA ALA A 357 6.31 -15.49 -10.39
C ALA A 357 5.64 -16.08 -11.64
N GLY A 358 5.40 -17.40 -11.60
CA GLY A 358 4.91 -18.18 -12.72
C GLY A 358 3.65 -17.61 -13.38
N SER A 359 3.76 -17.49 -14.70
CA SER A 359 2.73 -17.14 -15.67
C SER A 359 1.37 -17.81 -15.42
N ARG A 360 0.32 -17.00 -15.37
CA ARG A 360 -1.07 -17.45 -15.32
C ARG A 360 -1.69 -17.32 -16.72
N THR A 361 -1.52 -18.35 -17.54
CA THR A 361 -2.44 -18.61 -18.66
C THR A 361 -2.47 -20.10 -18.94
N GLU A 362 -3.59 -20.76 -18.63
CA GLU A 362 -4.17 -21.76 -19.52
C GLU A 362 -5.64 -22.04 -19.18
N ARG A 363 -6.44 -22.08 -20.25
CA ARG A 363 -7.86 -22.39 -20.32
C ARG A 363 -8.09 -23.90 -20.17
N GLN A 364 -9.20 -24.29 -19.55
CA GLN A 364 -10.29 -25.06 -20.19
C GLN A 364 -11.47 -25.17 -19.18
N THR A 365 -12.58 -24.45 -19.43
CA THR A 365 -13.83 -24.96 -20.01
C THR A 365 -14.56 -25.98 -19.14
N GLU A 366 -15.61 -25.54 -18.42
CA GLU A 366 -16.89 -26.24 -18.43
C GLU A 366 -18.06 -25.35 -18.02
N ARG A 367 -19.18 -25.54 -18.72
CA ARG A 367 -20.44 -24.82 -18.68
C ARG A 367 -21.12 -24.89 -17.30
N ARG A 368 -21.72 -23.78 -16.87
CA ARG A 368 -23.14 -23.74 -16.49
C ARG A 368 -23.69 -22.32 -16.58
N GLU A 369 -24.78 -22.20 -17.31
CA GLU A 369 -25.58 -20.99 -17.46
C GLU A 369 -26.27 -20.64 -16.13
N SER A 370 -26.21 -19.38 -15.72
CA SER A 370 -27.37 -18.67 -15.17
C SER A 370 -27.19 -17.16 -15.31
N LYS A 371 -28.11 -16.54 -16.04
CA LYS A 371 -28.24 -15.09 -16.25
C LYS A 371 -28.51 -14.36 -14.92
N SER A 372 -27.80 -13.26 -14.68
CA SER A 372 -28.38 -11.99 -14.19
C SER A 372 -27.35 -10.87 -14.38
N ALA A 373 -27.83 -9.71 -14.81
CA ALA A 373 -27.05 -8.68 -15.50
C ALA A 373 -26.47 -7.61 -14.56
N ALA A 374 -25.21 -7.25 -14.82
CA ALA A 374 -24.69 -5.89 -14.63
C ALA A 374 -23.65 -5.65 -15.75
N MET A 375 -23.90 -4.63 -16.59
CA MET A 375 -22.97 -4.25 -17.67
C MET A 375 -21.69 -3.65 -17.08
N PRO A 376 -20.48 -3.99 -17.56
CA PRO A 376 -19.28 -3.25 -17.24
C PRO A 376 -19.31 -1.86 -17.90
N LEU A 377 -18.96 -0.85 -17.10
CA LEU A 377 -18.78 0.56 -17.47
C LEU A 377 -17.78 0.70 -18.62
N ARG A 378 -18.22 1.32 -19.71
CA ARG A 378 -17.40 1.64 -20.87
C ARG A 378 -16.99 3.10 -20.78
N VAL A 379 -15.70 3.38 -20.62
CA VAL A 379 -15.15 4.73 -20.71
C VAL A 379 -15.06 5.12 -22.19
N GLU A 380 -15.76 6.17 -22.58
CA GLU A 380 -15.61 6.77 -23.92
C GLU A 380 -14.59 7.91 -23.85
N ARG A 381 -13.57 7.83 -24.72
CA ARG A 381 -12.61 8.91 -25.00
C ARG A 381 -13.30 9.98 -25.83
N LYS A 382 -13.06 11.26 -25.53
CA LYS A 382 -13.29 12.38 -26.45
C LYS A 382 -11.97 12.94 -26.92
#